data_AF-A0A1Y3UJS1-F1
#
_entry.id   AF-A0A1Y3UJS1-F1
#
_cell.length_a   1.000
_cell.length_b   1.000
_cell.length_c   1.000
_cell.angle_alpha   90.00
_cell.angle_beta   90.00
_cell.angle_gamma   90.00
#
_symmetry.space_group_name_H-M   'P 1'
#
loop_
_entity.id
_entity.type
_entity.pdbx_description
1 polymer ?
#
loop_
_entity_poly.entity_id
_entity_poly.type
_entity_poly.pdbx_seq_one_letter_code
_entity_poly.pdbx_strand_id
1 'polypeptide(L)'
;MGGRGASSGLKYTKHKGYSSYGKKYGSEYQTVLQVGNIKFVKPNKGSATAPMETRAGTKRIYVTLDKKDNPKFLTTYGKNGQREKQIDLRGKAHYVNGTKVNTPHTHLGYVHSEGGTRTRMTSSEEKLVDRAIKEWDNYRRGK
;
A
#
# COMPACT_ATOMS: atom_id res chain seq x y z
N MET A 1 -30.46 -8.07 -7.33
CA MET A 1 -30.07 -9.18 -8.22
C MET A 1 -28.84 -8.78 -9.03
N GLY A 2 -27.90 -9.71 -9.22
CA GLY A 2 -26.74 -9.61 -10.14
C GLY A 2 -25.46 -9.03 -9.51
N GLY A 3 -24.34 -9.73 -9.37
CA GLY A 3 -23.98 -11.11 -9.69
C GLY A 3 -22.67 -11.41 -8.96
N ARG A 4 -22.64 -12.55 -8.27
CA ARG A 4 -21.45 -13.08 -7.60
C ARG A 4 -20.50 -13.63 -8.67
N GLY A 5 -19.54 -12.81 -9.10
CA GLY A 5 -18.40 -13.26 -9.90
C GLY A 5 -17.36 -13.95 -9.03
N ALA A 6 -17.61 -15.21 -8.68
CA ALA A 6 -16.59 -16.11 -8.18
C ALA A 6 -15.61 -16.47 -9.31
N SER A 7 -14.35 -16.68 -8.94
CA SER A 7 -13.36 -17.47 -9.67
C SER A 7 -12.94 -17.01 -11.07
N SER A 8 -11.83 -16.28 -11.12
CA SER A 8 -10.79 -16.50 -12.15
C SER A 8 -9.48 -15.92 -11.64
N GLY A 9 -8.60 -16.79 -11.16
CA GLY A 9 -7.28 -16.44 -10.65
C GLY A 9 -6.44 -15.77 -11.73
N LEU A 10 -5.56 -14.84 -11.32
CA LEU A 10 -4.56 -14.27 -12.21
C LEU A 10 -3.23 -14.14 -11.47
N LYS A 11 -2.32 -15.02 -11.89
CA LYS A 11 -0.86 -15.01 -11.72
C LYS A 11 -0.33 -14.81 -10.31
N TYR A 12 -0.37 -15.91 -9.55
CA TYR A 12 0.71 -16.23 -8.62
C TYR A 12 2.05 -16.14 -9.37
N THR A 13 2.79 -15.05 -9.20
CA THR A 13 4.22 -15.09 -9.51
C THR A 13 4.86 -15.96 -8.43
N LYS A 14 5.40 -17.08 -8.90
CA LYS A 14 5.97 -18.19 -8.15
C LYS A 14 7.24 -17.75 -7.40
N HIS A 15 7.13 -16.87 -6.41
CA HIS A 15 8.14 -16.78 -5.35
C HIS A 15 7.72 -17.77 -4.26
N LYS A 16 8.16 -19.02 -4.40
CA LYS A 16 8.04 -20.09 -3.39
C LYS A 16 6.67 -20.16 -2.67
N GLY A 17 5.64 -20.57 -3.41
CA GLY A 17 4.64 -21.52 -2.90
C GLY A 17 3.76 -21.15 -1.70
N TYR A 18 3.72 -19.90 -1.22
CA TYR A 18 2.82 -19.52 -0.13
C TYR A 18 2.35 -18.06 -0.27
N SER A 19 1.08 -17.84 -0.62
CA SER A 19 0.33 -16.75 0.02
C SER A 19 0.07 -17.26 1.42
N SER A 20 0.68 -16.63 2.42
CA SER A 20 0.88 -17.24 3.74
C SER A 20 -0.37 -17.67 4.52
N TYR A 21 -1.61 -17.50 4.04
CA TYR A 21 -2.80 -17.75 4.89
C TYR A 21 -4.10 -18.18 4.19
N GLY A 22 -4.11 -18.72 2.96
CA GLY A 22 -5.35 -19.23 2.35
C GLY A 22 -6.50 -18.19 2.22
N LYS A 23 -6.18 -16.89 2.29
CA LYS A 23 -7.14 -15.80 2.22
C LYS A 23 -7.47 -15.49 0.76
N LYS A 24 -8.75 -15.32 0.46
CA LYS A 24 -9.17 -14.88 -0.88
C LYS A 24 -8.58 -13.50 -1.16
N TYR A 25 -8.00 -13.33 -2.34
CA TYR A 25 -7.51 -12.03 -2.80
C TYR A 25 -8.57 -10.94 -2.57
N GLY A 26 -8.17 -9.81 -2.01
CA GLY A 26 -9.07 -8.68 -1.71
C GLY A 26 -9.88 -8.81 -0.42
N SER A 27 -9.76 -9.91 0.33
CA SER A 27 -10.37 -10.06 1.68
C SER A 27 -9.48 -9.56 2.82
N GLU A 28 -8.26 -9.12 2.50
CA GLU A 28 -7.25 -8.71 3.50
C GLU A 28 -7.46 -7.28 4.01
N TYR A 29 -8.14 -6.46 3.22
CA TYR A 29 -8.33 -5.03 3.45
C TYR A 29 -9.78 -4.64 3.27
N GLN A 30 -10.22 -3.67 4.06
CA GLN A 30 -11.43 -2.89 3.82
C GLN A 30 -11.07 -1.55 3.21
N THR A 31 -11.92 -1.04 2.31
CA THR A 31 -11.79 0.31 1.77
C THR A 31 -12.49 1.29 2.70
N VAL A 32 -11.78 2.33 3.12
CA VAL A 32 -12.30 3.36 4.03
C VAL A 32 -12.75 4.60 3.25
N LEU A 33 -11.94 5.01 2.28
CA LEU A 33 -12.19 6.18 1.44
C LEU A 33 -11.61 5.94 0.05
N GLN A 34 -12.25 6.50 -0.97
CA GLN A 34 -11.69 6.58 -2.31
C GLN A 34 -11.93 7.97 -2.88
N VAL A 35 -10.85 8.66 -3.26
CA VAL A 35 -10.90 9.97 -3.91
C VAL A 35 -10.06 9.91 -5.17
N GLY A 36 -10.71 10.01 -6.33
CA GLY A 36 -10.06 9.83 -7.62
C GLY A 36 -9.27 8.52 -7.71
N ASN A 37 -7.96 8.63 -7.94
CA ASN A 37 -7.05 7.47 -8.04
C ASN A 37 -6.44 7.05 -6.69
N ILE A 38 -6.77 7.70 -5.57
CA ILE A 38 -6.27 7.37 -4.24
C ILE A 38 -7.32 6.52 -3.50
N LYS A 39 -6.90 5.37 -2.97
CA LYS A 39 -7.72 4.47 -2.14
C LYS A 39 -7.11 4.37 -0.75
N PHE A 40 -7.88 4.71 0.26
CA PHE A 40 -7.53 4.48 1.65
C PHE A 40 -8.05 3.11 2.06
N VAL A 41 -7.15 2.27 2.54
CA VAL A 41 -7.46 0.91 2.95
C VAL A 41 -6.99 0.66 4.37
N LYS A 42 -7.72 -0.17 5.10
CA LYS A 42 -7.35 -0.64 6.44
C LYS A 42 -7.28 -2.16 6.41
N PRO A 43 -6.18 -2.78 6.88
CA PRO A 43 -6.15 -4.23 6.99
C PRO A 43 -7.22 -4.72 7.96
N ASN A 44 -7.89 -5.80 7.61
CA ASN A 44 -8.99 -6.36 8.40
C ASN A 44 -8.51 -7.00 9.70
N LYS A 45 -7.27 -7.48 9.74
CA LYS A 45 -6.65 -8.13 10.91
C LYS A 45 -5.17 -7.77 11.00
N GLY A 46 -4.63 -7.78 12.23
CA GLY A 46 -3.20 -7.64 12.48
C GLY A 46 -2.69 -6.20 12.43
N SER A 47 -1.37 -6.07 12.29
CA SER A 47 -0.70 -4.79 12.11
C SER A 47 -0.84 -4.30 10.68
N ALA A 48 -0.80 -2.97 10.50
CA ALA A 48 -0.80 -2.39 9.17
C ALA A 48 0.38 -2.90 8.35
N THR A 49 0.06 -3.43 7.17
CA THR A 49 0.91 -3.91 6.09
C THR A 49 0.30 -3.39 4.79
N ALA A 50 1.11 -2.88 3.86
CA ALA A 50 0.57 -2.40 2.59
C ALA A 50 0.31 -3.58 1.62
N PRO A 51 -0.69 -3.50 0.73
CA PRO A 51 -0.91 -4.52 -0.27
C PRO A 51 0.34 -4.69 -1.16
N MET A 52 0.67 -5.94 -1.50
CA MET A 52 1.76 -6.26 -2.43
C MET A 52 1.29 -6.18 -3.89
N GLU A 53 0.00 -6.42 -4.12
CA GLU A 53 -0.58 -6.52 -5.46
C GLU A 53 -1.94 -5.82 -5.53
N THR A 54 -2.32 -5.37 -6.73
CA THR A 54 -3.60 -4.72 -7.02
C THR A 54 -4.16 -5.19 -8.37
N ARG A 55 -5.49 -5.29 -8.46
CA ARG A 55 -6.24 -5.57 -9.71
C ARG A 55 -6.76 -4.31 -10.40
N ALA A 56 -6.41 -3.13 -9.90
CA ALA A 56 -7.02 -1.86 -10.32
C ALA A 56 -6.61 -1.36 -11.73
N GLY A 57 -6.14 -2.24 -12.63
CA GLY A 57 -5.78 -1.88 -14.00
C GLY A 57 -4.44 -1.13 -14.06
N THR A 58 -4.40 0.17 -13.78
CA THR A 58 -3.17 0.97 -13.70
C THR A 58 -3.35 2.22 -12.82
N LYS A 59 -2.26 2.83 -12.33
CA LYS A 59 -2.20 4.17 -11.69
C LYS A 59 -2.97 4.40 -10.38
N ARG A 60 -3.45 3.32 -9.73
CA ARG A 60 -4.12 3.45 -8.44
C ARG A 60 -3.10 3.50 -7.30
N ILE A 61 -3.32 4.45 -6.40
CA ILE A 61 -2.46 4.71 -5.24
C ILE A 61 -3.19 4.20 -4.02
N TYR A 62 -2.52 3.41 -3.18
CA TYR A 62 -3.12 2.89 -1.96
C TYR A 62 -2.45 3.50 -0.75
N VAL A 63 -3.26 4.13 0.10
CA VAL A 63 -2.85 4.61 1.41
C VAL A 63 -3.33 3.59 2.43
N THR A 64 -2.39 2.95 3.12
CA THR A 64 -2.73 1.98 4.17
C THR A 64 -2.79 2.69 5.51
N LEU A 65 -3.92 2.56 6.19
CA LEU A 65 -4.16 3.11 7.51
C LEU A 65 -3.71 2.13 8.60
N ASP A 66 -3.20 2.68 9.70
CA ASP A 66 -2.97 1.92 10.93
C ASP A 66 -4.27 1.66 11.71
N LYS A 67 -4.14 0.98 12.86
CA LYS A 67 -5.30 0.67 13.73
C LYS A 67 -6.01 1.93 14.24
N LYS A 68 -5.28 3.04 14.37
CA LYS A 68 -5.74 4.36 14.83
C LYS A 68 -6.14 5.27 13.66
N ASP A 69 -6.33 4.70 12.47
CA ASP A 69 -6.73 5.42 11.25
C ASP A 69 -5.73 6.51 10.82
N ASN A 70 -4.44 6.33 11.12
CA ASN A 70 -3.39 7.20 10.59
C ASN A 70 -2.84 6.64 9.28
N PRO A 71 -2.61 7.48 8.26
CA PRO A 71 -1.85 7.10 7.06
C PRO A 71 -0.46 6.59 7.45
N LYS A 72 -0.20 5.31 7.20
CA LYS A 72 1.06 4.65 7.56
C LYS A 72 1.94 4.40 6.35
N PHE A 73 1.35 3.92 5.26
CA PHE A 73 2.06 3.62 4.02
C PHE A 73 1.34 4.25 2.83
N LEU A 74 2.11 4.70 1.85
CA LEU A 74 1.61 5.01 0.50
C LEU A 74 2.28 4.07 -0.50
N THR A 75 1.49 3.42 -1.35
CA THR A 75 2.01 2.45 -2.33
C THR A 75 1.53 2.76 -3.73
N THR A 76 2.43 2.53 -4.70
CA THR A 76 2.14 2.59 -6.14
C THR A 76 2.43 1.24 -6.78
N TYR A 77 1.73 0.96 -7.87
CA TYR A 77 1.74 -0.35 -8.53
C TYR A 77 1.93 -0.19 -10.02
N GLY A 78 2.68 -1.14 -10.58
CA GLY A 78 2.97 -1.23 -12.00
C GLY A 78 1.80 -1.76 -12.81
N LYS A 79 2.01 -1.84 -14.12
CA LYS A 79 1.00 -2.34 -15.08
C LYS A 79 0.62 -3.80 -14.85
N ASN A 80 1.53 -4.59 -14.28
CA ASN A 80 1.30 -5.98 -13.92
C ASN A 80 0.55 -6.14 -12.58
N GLY A 81 0.17 -5.04 -11.93
CA GLY A 81 -0.51 -5.04 -10.63
C GLY A 81 0.42 -5.23 -9.44
N GLN A 82 1.72 -5.44 -9.63
CA GLN A 82 2.68 -5.58 -8.55
C GLN A 82 3.07 -4.22 -7.99
N ARG A 83 3.31 -4.16 -6.68
CA ARG A 83 3.83 -2.96 -6.03
C ARG A 83 5.21 -2.62 -6.60
N GLU A 84 5.40 -1.38 -6.99
CA GLU A 84 6.70 -0.85 -7.46
C GLU A 84 7.38 0.02 -6.40
N LYS A 85 6.59 0.54 -5.46
CA LYS A 85 7.06 1.50 -4.47
C LYS A 85 6.21 1.47 -3.21
N GLN A 86 6.86 1.60 -2.06
CA GLN A 86 6.23 1.87 -0.78
C GLN A 86 6.92 3.04 -0.09
N ILE A 87 6.15 4.05 0.30
CA ILE A 87 6.61 5.14 1.14
C ILE A 87 6.10 4.89 2.56
N ASP A 88 7.02 4.75 3.50
CA ASP A 88 6.73 4.59 4.91
C ASP A 88 6.58 5.98 5.51
N LEU A 89 5.35 6.38 5.82
CA LEU A 89 5.03 7.74 6.26
C LEU A 89 5.21 7.90 7.77
N ARG A 90 4.91 6.83 8.52
CA ARG A 90 4.88 6.84 9.99
C ARG A 90 5.34 5.50 10.54
N GLY A 91 6.07 5.55 11.65
CA GLY A 91 6.52 4.35 12.34
C GLY A 91 7.77 4.63 13.15
N LYS A 92 8.28 3.58 13.81
CA LYS A 92 9.64 3.61 14.34
C LYS A 92 10.61 3.35 13.19
N ALA A 93 11.82 3.85 13.32
CA ALA A 93 12.91 3.47 12.44
C ALA A 93 13.08 1.94 12.43
N HIS A 94 13.37 1.38 11.26
CA HIS A 94 13.59 -0.06 11.08
C HIS A 94 14.78 -0.33 10.20
N TYR A 95 15.25 -1.57 10.24
CA TYR A 95 16.42 -2.00 9.50
C TYR A 95 16.05 -2.40 8.07
N VAL A 96 16.81 -1.88 7.12
CA VAL A 96 16.79 -2.29 5.72
C VAL A 96 18.21 -2.69 5.33
N ASN A 97 18.40 -3.95 4.94
CA ASN A 97 19.71 -4.53 4.65
C ASN A 97 20.77 -4.25 5.74
N GLY A 98 20.40 -4.42 7.02
CA GLY A 98 21.30 -4.18 8.14
C GLY A 98 21.52 -2.70 8.50
N THR A 99 20.98 -1.75 7.74
CA THR A 99 21.06 -0.31 8.02
C THR A 99 19.75 0.19 8.65
N LYS A 100 19.83 0.92 9.76
CA LYS A 100 18.66 1.54 10.39
C LYS A 100 18.22 2.78 9.60
N VAL A 101 16.96 2.80 9.17
CA VAL A 101 16.36 3.87 8.37
C VAL A 101 15.19 4.49 9.12
N ASN A 102 15.19 5.82 9.22
CA ASN A 102 14.11 6.59 9.83
C ASN A 102 12.93 6.76 8.88
N THR A 103 11.70 6.87 9.40
CA THR A 103 10.55 7.32 8.61
C THR A 103 10.48 8.86 8.60
N PRO A 104 10.10 9.50 7.47
CA PRO A 104 9.66 8.86 6.25
C PRO A 104 10.79 8.42 5.32
N HIS A 105 10.60 7.29 4.61
CA HIS A 105 11.51 6.82 3.56
C HIS A 105 10.76 6.02 2.49
N THR A 106 11.42 5.77 1.36
CA THR A 106 10.84 5.07 0.22
C THR A 106 11.59 3.78 -0.10
N HIS A 107 10.87 2.67 -0.13
CA HIS A 107 11.32 1.38 -0.68
C HIS A 107 10.98 1.33 -2.17
N LEU A 108 11.92 0.85 -2.98
CA LEU A 108 11.76 0.67 -4.42
C LEU A 108 11.77 -0.83 -4.77
N GLY A 109 10.83 -1.24 -5.62
CA GLY A 109 10.65 -2.62 -6.06
C GLY A 109 9.49 -3.35 -5.38
N TYR A 110 9.31 -4.61 -5.78
CA TYR A 110 8.23 -5.47 -5.28
C TYR A 110 8.60 -6.05 -3.92
N VAL A 111 9.81 -6.59 -3.80
CA VAL A 111 10.40 -7.06 -2.56
C VAL A 111 11.30 -5.99 -1.94
N HIS A 112 11.58 -6.12 -0.63
CA HIS A 112 12.50 -5.20 0.03
C HIS A 112 13.86 -5.18 -0.68
N SER A 113 14.37 -3.96 -0.88
CA SER A 113 15.72 -3.67 -1.37
C SER A 113 16.04 -4.03 -2.82
N GLU A 114 15.06 -4.43 -3.63
CA GLU A 114 15.26 -4.74 -5.05
C GLU A 114 15.76 -3.52 -5.85
N GLY A 115 15.10 -2.37 -5.68
CA GLY A 115 15.53 -1.07 -6.21
C GLY A 115 16.24 -0.19 -5.17
N GLY A 116 16.54 -0.75 -3.98
CA GLY A 116 17.10 -0.03 -2.85
C GLY A 116 16.08 0.76 -2.01
N THR A 117 16.60 1.52 -1.05
CA THR A 117 15.83 2.38 -0.15
C THR A 117 16.36 3.80 -0.22
N ARG A 118 15.45 4.76 -0.32
CA ARG A 118 15.78 6.18 -0.32
C ARG A 118 15.29 6.83 0.96
N THR A 119 16.22 7.42 1.70
CA THR A 119 16.00 8.07 2.99
C THR A 119 15.28 9.42 2.89
N ARG A 120 15.18 10.00 1.69
CA ARG A 120 14.47 11.25 1.41
C ARG A 120 13.49 11.06 0.27
N MET A 121 12.29 11.62 0.38
CA MET A 121 11.31 11.64 -0.71
C MET A 121 11.77 12.57 -1.85
N THR A 122 11.20 12.37 -3.04
CA THR A 122 11.40 13.25 -4.20
C THR A 122 10.30 14.29 -4.14
N SER A 123 10.48 15.44 -4.79
CA SER A 123 9.44 16.47 -4.81
C SER A 123 8.12 15.98 -5.39
N SER A 124 8.12 14.99 -6.29
CA SER A 124 6.89 14.38 -6.81
C SER A 124 6.18 13.51 -5.78
N GLU A 125 6.95 12.79 -4.96
CA GLU A 125 6.39 11.96 -3.88
C GLU A 125 5.90 12.79 -2.72
N GLU A 126 6.62 13.85 -2.35
CA GLU A 126 6.17 14.81 -1.33
C GLU A 126 4.82 15.40 -1.72
N LYS A 127 4.68 15.92 -2.94
CA LYS A 127 3.40 16.42 -3.47
C LYS A 127 2.29 15.37 -3.44
N LEU A 128 2.62 14.12 -3.74
CA LEU A 128 1.64 13.04 -3.72
C LEU A 128 1.21 12.69 -2.29
N VAL A 129 2.16 12.63 -1.36
CA VAL A 129 1.91 12.40 0.06
C VAL A 129 1.08 13.54 0.62
N ASP A 130 1.45 14.79 0.37
CA ASP A 130 0.72 15.97 0.84
C ASP A 130 -0.73 15.96 0.34
N ARG A 131 -0.94 15.63 -0.95
CA ARG A 131 -2.28 15.43 -1.49
C ARG A 131 -3.04 14.34 -0.74
N ALA A 132 -2.43 13.18 -0.55
CA ALA A 132 -3.08 12.06 0.14
C ALA A 132 -3.42 12.40 1.61
N ILE A 133 -2.53 13.09 2.33
CA ILE A 133 -2.77 13.54 3.70
C ILE A 133 -3.90 14.57 3.74
N LYS A 134 -3.91 15.53 2.81
CA LYS A 134 -4.98 16.53 2.70
C LYS A 134 -6.35 15.88 2.49
N GLU A 135 -6.48 14.94 1.55
CA GLU A 135 -7.74 14.22 1.32
C GLU A 135 -8.19 13.45 2.56
N TRP A 136 -7.24 12.83 3.27
CA TRP A 136 -7.54 12.10 4.49
C TRP A 136 -8.03 13.01 5.62
N ASP A 137 -7.35 14.14 5.84
CA ASP A 137 -7.73 15.08 6.89
C ASP A 137 -9.08 15.75 6.59
N ASN A 138 -9.37 16.05 5.32
CA ASN A 138 -10.70 16.53 4.92
C ASN A 138 -11.79 15.51 5.25
N TYR A 139 -11.58 14.24 4.91
CA TYR A 139 -12.51 13.16 5.26
C TYR A 139 -12.69 13.01 6.77
N ARG A 140 -11.60 13.11 7.57
CA ARG A 140 -11.69 13.02 9.03
C ARG A 140 -12.42 14.19 9.67
N ARG A 141 -12.32 15.41 9.11
CA ARG A 141 -13.05 16.59 9.61
C ARG A 141 -14.55 16.55 9.29
N GLY A 142 -14.93 15.87 8.21
CA GLY A 142 -16.33 15.70 7.81
C GLY A 142 -17.03 14.48 8.42
N LYS A 143 -16.34 13.71 9.26
CA LYS A 143 -16.94 12.68 10.12
C LYS A 143 -17.42 13.28 11.42
#